data_AF-U2EBK0-F1
#
_entry.id   AF-U2EBK0-F1
#
_cell.length_a   1.000
_cell.length_b   1.000
_cell.length_c   1.000
_cell.angle_alpha   90.00
_cell.angle_beta   90.00
_cell.angle_gamma   90.00
#
_symmetry.space_group_name_H-M   'P 1'
#
loop_
_entity.id
_entity.type
_entity.pdbx_description
1 polymer ?
#
loop_
_entity_poly.entity_id
_entity_poly.type
_entity_poly.pdbx_seq_one_letter_code
_entity_poly.pdbx_strand_id
1 'polypeptide(L)'
;MNVLKKAMFIYTLISIILLIGCSSAVTKNQLPVSKPKDFNFVFNYGVNAKNRLDTAKEQFTKDMVLEPSVTTNLKLSDDEMNTIYSEMKNINILGYPDNFEPKSNKKQTPFNTYSLKIIAEGKEKNIYWKDESVSETKEAEQLRKLFKEIEEIIFNKDEFKKLPEPTSHYL
;
A
#
# COMPACT_ATOMS: atom_id res chain seq x y z
N MET A 1 60.51 -26.63 -20.14
CA MET A 1 59.29 -27.29 -19.58
C MET A 1 58.72 -26.61 -18.31
N ASN A 2 59.34 -25.55 -17.77
CA ASN A 2 58.88 -24.87 -16.54
C ASN A 2 58.14 -23.56 -16.77
N VAL A 3 58.26 -22.97 -17.97
CA VAL A 3 57.59 -21.69 -18.31
C VAL A 3 56.17 -21.93 -18.84
N LEU A 4 55.97 -22.96 -19.70
CA LEU A 4 54.64 -23.36 -20.17
C LEU A 4 53.72 -23.82 -19.03
N LYS A 5 54.23 -24.59 -18.04
CA LYS A 5 53.44 -25.03 -16.89
C LYS A 5 53.03 -23.87 -15.97
N LYS A 6 53.89 -22.85 -15.81
CA LYS A 6 53.58 -21.64 -15.03
C LYS A 6 52.55 -20.76 -15.74
N ALA A 7 52.65 -20.60 -17.06
CA ALA A 7 51.65 -19.85 -17.83
C ALA A 7 50.27 -20.53 -17.83
N MET A 8 50.24 -21.88 -17.87
CA MET A 8 48.99 -22.66 -17.82
C MET A 8 48.32 -22.61 -16.44
N PHE A 9 49.11 -22.54 -15.35
CA PHE A 9 48.59 -22.42 -13.98
C PHE A 9 48.09 -21.00 -13.62
N ILE A 10 48.67 -19.97 -14.26
CA ILE A 10 48.23 -18.58 -14.11
C ILE A 10 46.90 -18.36 -14.86
N TYR A 11 46.71 -19.01 -16.01
CA TYR A 11 45.46 -18.93 -16.77
C TYR A 11 44.28 -19.65 -16.08
N THR A 12 44.53 -20.74 -15.35
CA THR A 12 43.49 -21.41 -14.54
C THR A 12 43.16 -20.67 -13.24
N LEU A 13 44.05 -19.82 -12.72
CA LEU A 13 43.77 -19.01 -11.52
C LEU A 13 42.99 -17.73 -11.83
N ILE A 14 43.13 -17.19 -13.05
CA ILE A 14 42.44 -15.96 -13.49
C ILE A 14 40.99 -16.24 -13.94
N SER A 15 40.66 -17.48 -14.35
CA SER A 15 39.29 -17.84 -14.75
C SER A 15 38.33 -18.08 -13.57
N ILE A 16 38.83 -18.20 -12.33
CA ILE A 16 38.00 -18.49 -11.14
C ILE A 16 37.42 -17.21 -10.50
N ILE A 17 37.90 -16.02 -10.85
CA ILE A 17 37.49 -14.76 -10.22
C ILE A 17 36.19 -14.17 -10.84
N LEU A 18 35.68 -14.74 -11.94
CA LEU A 18 34.49 -14.23 -12.63
C LEU A 18 33.14 -14.83 -12.17
N LEU A 19 33.11 -15.64 -11.11
CA LEU A 19 31.89 -16.32 -10.64
C LEU A 19 31.32 -15.84 -9.29
N ILE A 20 31.70 -14.63 -8.83
CA ILE A 20 31.01 -13.97 -7.69
C ILE A 20 29.98 -12.97 -8.24
N GLY A 21 29.16 -13.42 -9.18
CA GLY A 21 27.88 -12.79 -9.50
C GLY A 21 26.82 -13.42 -8.62
N CYS A 22 26.79 -13.07 -7.34
CA CYS A 22 25.66 -13.41 -6.49
C CYS A 22 24.47 -12.57 -6.96
N SER A 23 23.77 -13.04 -7.99
CA SER A 23 22.47 -12.52 -8.36
C SER A 23 21.49 -13.00 -7.29
N SER A 24 21.45 -12.29 -6.16
CA SER A 24 20.24 -12.26 -5.36
C SER A 24 19.15 -11.76 -6.29
N ALA A 25 18.27 -12.66 -6.74
CA ALA A 25 17.07 -12.30 -7.45
C ALA A 25 16.32 -11.32 -6.54
N VAL A 26 16.46 -10.02 -6.85
CA VAL A 26 15.83 -8.96 -6.10
C VAL A 26 14.33 -9.22 -6.19
N THR A 27 13.72 -9.59 -5.07
CA THR A 27 12.28 -9.53 -4.84
C THR A 27 11.85 -8.06 -4.93
N LYS A 28 11.80 -7.51 -6.15
CA LYS A 28 11.53 -6.09 -6.41
C LYS A 28 10.11 -5.65 -6.01
N ASN A 29 9.23 -6.59 -5.68
CA ASN A 29 7.81 -6.35 -5.40
C ASN A 29 7.45 -6.53 -3.92
N GLN A 30 8.35 -6.23 -2.97
CA GLN A 30 8.04 -6.25 -1.54
C GLN A 30 8.40 -4.92 -0.89
N LEU A 31 7.63 -4.53 0.14
CA LEU A 31 8.02 -3.39 0.97
C LEU A 31 9.34 -3.70 1.72
N PRO A 32 10.18 -2.69 1.99
CA PRO A 32 11.43 -2.85 2.71
C PRO A 32 11.25 -3.52 4.09
N VAL A 33 12.34 -4.09 4.62
CA VAL A 33 12.29 -4.80 5.91
C VAL A 33 11.85 -3.88 7.05
N SER A 34 12.36 -2.66 7.07
CA SER A 34 11.99 -1.61 8.04
C SER A 34 11.21 -0.49 7.34
N LYS A 35 10.33 0.20 8.06
CA LYS A 35 9.56 1.33 7.53
C LYS A 35 10.52 2.46 7.11
N PRO A 36 10.57 2.83 5.82
CA PRO A 36 11.47 3.88 5.38
C PRO A 36 10.99 5.25 5.88
N LYS A 37 11.92 6.21 5.98
CA LYS A 37 11.63 7.55 6.51
C LYS A 37 10.63 8.33 5.67
N ASP A 38 10.61 8.08 4.37
CA ASP A 38 9.70 8.71 3.41
C ASP A 38 8.36 7.99 3.27
N PHE A 39 8.11 6.94 4.06
CA PHE A 39 6.87 6.19 4.00
C PHE A 39 5.66 7.08 4.26
N ASN A 40 4.80 7.19 3.25
CA ASN A 40 3.55 7.93 3.30
C ASN A 40 2.51 7.24 2.42
N PHE A 41 1.24 7.54 2.66
CA PHE A 41 0.18 7.09 1.78
C PHE A 41 -0.97 8.08 1.70
N VAL A 42 -1.71 7.98 0.60
CA VAL A 42 -3.02 8.62 0.42
C VAL A 42 -4.05 7.51 0.31
N PHE A 43 -4.99 7.48 1.25
CA PHE A 43 -6.06 6.50 1.30
C PHE A 43 -7.40 7.18 1.07
N ASN A 44 -8.15 6.70 0.08
CA ASN A 44 -9.48 7.18 -0.26
C ASN A 44 -10.49 6.04 -0.17
N TYR A 45 -11.68 6.32 0.36
CA TYR A 45 -12.73 5.31 0.57
C TYR A 45 -14.14 5.92 0.53
N GLY A 46 -15.15 5.05 0.64
CA GLY A 46 -16.57 5.40 0.56
C GLY A 46 -17.11 5.40 -0.87
N VAL A 47 -18.31 5.96 -1.05
CA VAL A 47 -18.93 6.08 -2.38
C VAL A 47 -18.05 6.96 -3.26
N ASN A 48 -17.60 6.43 -4.39
CA ASN A 48 -16.67 7.08 -5.33
C ASN A 48 -15.34 7.53 -4.70
N ALA A 49 -14.90 6.92 -3.59
CA ALA A 49 -13.62 7.23 -2.94
C ALA A 49 -13.45 8.72 -2.56
N LYS A 50 -14.51 9.36 -2.03
CA LYS A 50 -14.50 10.79 -1.71
C LYS A 50 -13.98 11.15 -0.31
N ASN A 51 -13.98 10.21 0.64
CA ASN A 51 -13.25 10.41 1.89
C ASN A 51 -11.77 10.21 1.63
N ARG A 52 -10.89 11.05 2.21
CA ARG A 52 -9.46 11.04 1.90
C ARG A 52 -8.58 11.33 3.11
N LEU A 53 -7.70 10.41 3.44
CA LEU A 53 -6.55 10.61 4.34
C LEU A 53 -5.28 10.81 3.52
N ASP A 54 -4.49 11.85 3.83
CA ASP A 54 -3.18 12.11 3.24
C ASP A 54 -2.15 12.25 4.37
N THR A 55 -1.32 11.22 4.57
CA THR A 55 -0.37 11.19 5.70
C THR A 55 0.82 12.13 5.50
N ALA A 56 1.16 12.43 4.25
CA ALA A 56 2.25 13.37 3.95
C ALA A 56 1.85 14.81 4.29
N LYS A 57 0.55 15.13 4.14
CA LYS A 57 -0.01 16.45 4.50
C LYS A 57 -0.62 16.49 5.89
N GLU A 58 -0.72 15.36 6.59
CA GLU A 58 -1.38 15.21 7.88
C GLU A 58 -2.83 15.75 7.85
N GLN A 59 -3.56 15.42 6.79
CA GLN A 59 -4.91 15.95 6.54
C GLN A 59 -5.91 14.84 6.25
N PHE A 60 -7.13 15.04 6.76
CA PHE A 60 -8.30 14.25 6.42
C PHE A 60 -9.37 15.13 5.79
N THR A 61 -9.97 14.65 4.70
CA THR A 61 -11.10 15.29 4.02
C THR A 61 -12.30 14.35 4.05
N LYS A 62 -13.39 14.78 4.70
CA LYS A 62 -14.65 14.06 4.83
C LYS A 62 -15.56 14.41 3.65
N ASP A 63 -16.13 13.39 3.04
CA ASP A 63 -17.21 13.55 2.08
C ASP A 63 -18.49 14.00 2.79
N MET A 64 -19.15 15.03 2.26
CA MET A 64 -20.41 15.57 2.78
C MET A 64 -21.58 15.35 1.80
N VAL A 65 -21.40 14.41 0.86
CA VAL A 65 -22.40 13.94 -0.11
C VAL A 65 -22.81 15.01 -1.12
N LEU A 66 -23.74 15.89 -0.73
CA LEU A 66 -24.23 17.02 -1.54
C LEU A 66 -23.54 18.33 -1.15
N GLU A 67 -23.12 18.45 0.11
CA GLU A 67 -22.41 19.63 0.60
C GLU A 67 -20.92 19.57 0.23
N PRO A 68 -20.22 20.71 0.22
CA PRO A 68 -18.77 20.72 0.07
C PRO A 68 -18.07 19.86 1.12
N SER A 69 -17.03 19.13 0.70
CA SER A 69 -16.21 18.34 1.61
C SER A 69 -15.57 19.21 2.69
N VAL A 70 -15.43 18.67 3.90
CA VAL A 70 -14.78 19.36 5.02
C VAL A 70 -13.40 18.75 5.26
N THR A 71 -12.38 19.59 5.42
CA THR A 71 -11.00 19.16 5.70
C THR A 71 -10.59 19.55 7.11
N THR A 72 -9.89 18.66 7.80
CA THR A 72 -9.25 18.90 9.11
C THR A 72 -7.82 18.39 9.10
N ASN A 73 -6.99 18.93 9.98
CA ASN A 73 -5.72 18.31 10.31
C ASN A 73 -6.02 16.99 11.04
N LEU A 74 -5.39 15.91 10.61
CA LEU A 74 -5.49 14.60 11.24
C LEU A 74 -4.16 13.88 10.98
N LYS A 75 -3.40 13.71 12.05
CA LYS A 75 -2.10 13.05 12.04
C LYS A 75 -2.21 11.64 12.62
N LEU A 76 -1.64 10.67 11.91
CA LEU A 76 -1.44 9.34 12.46
C LEU A 76 -0.21 9.32 13.38
N SER A 77 -0.30 8.61 14.50
CA SER A 77 0.83 8.40 15.39
C SER A 77 1.88 7.51 14.72
N ASP A 78 3.10 7.53 15.23
CA ASP A 78 4.16 6.65 14.71
C ASP A 78 3.77 5.16 14.85
N ASP A 79 3.08 4.79 15.92
CA ASP A 79 2.59 3.42 16.16
C ASP A 79 1.52 3.03 15.14
N GLU A 80 0.55 3.90 14.85
CA GLU A 80 -0.45 3.65 13.81
C GLU A 80 0.20 3.50 12.43
N MET A 81 1.16 4.38 12.10
CA MET A 81 1.93 4.29 10.86
C MET A 81 2.74 2.99 10.78
N ASN A 82 3.31 2.53 11.89
CA ASN A 82 4.05 1.26 11.98
C ASN A 82 3.13 0.04 11.81
N THR A 83 1.95 0.06 12.43
CA THR A 83 0.93 -0.99 12.31
C THR A 83 0.47 -1.13 10.86
N ILE A 84 0.08 -0.02 10.24
CA ILE A 84 -0.37 0.00 8.83
C ILE A 84 0.74 -0.47 7.89
N TYR A 85 1.98 0.00 8.09
CA TYR A 85 3.12 -0.46 7.29
C TYR A 85 3.35 -1.97 7.41
N SER A 86 3.25 -2.50 8.64
CA SER A 86 3.43 -3.92 8.91
C SER A 86 2.35 -4.76 8.21
N GLU A 87 1.08 -4.35 8.29
CA GLU A 87 -0.01 -5.05 7.59
C GLU A 87 0.14 -4.99 6.06
N MET A 88 0.49 -3.81 5.52
CA MET A 88 0.81 -3.66 4.10
C MET A 88 1.92 -4.61 3.65
N LYS A 89 2.98 -4.76 4.45
CA LYS A 89 4.07 -5.69 4.19
C LYS A 89 3.62 -7.15 4.29
N ASN A 90 2.82 -7.49 5.32
CA ASN A 90 2.31 -8.83 5.58
C ASN A 90 1.47 -9.37 4.41
N ILE A 91 0.66 -8.51 3.80
CA ILE A 91 -0.17 -8.89 2.65
C ILE A 91 0.56 -8.75 1.31
N ASN A 92 1.84 -8.36 1.32
CA ASN A 92 2.60 -8.07 0.11
C ASN A 92 1.94 -7.02 -0.79
N ILE A 93 1.60 -5.85 -0.24
CA ILE A 93 0.78 -4.83 -0.91
C ILE A 93 1.30 -4.41 -2.30
N LEU A 94 2.62 -4.39 -2.50
CA LEU A 94 3.21 -4.03 -3.79
C LEU A 94 2.96 -5.06 -4.89
N GLY A 95 2.57 -6.28 -4.52
CA GLY A 95 2.19 -7.36 -5.43
C GLY A 95 0.74 -7.31 -5.92
N TYR A 96 -0.12 -6.45 -5.34
CA TYR A 96 -1.49 -6.27 -5.84
C TYR A 96 -1.47 -5.58 -7.21
N PRO A 97 -2.42 -5.86 -8.11
CA PRO A 97 -2.56 -5.11 -9.35
C PRO A 97 -3.01 -3.66 -9.08
N ASP A 98 -2.67 -2.75 -9.98
CA ASP A 98 -3.06 -1.33 -9.86
C ASP A 98 -4.57 -1.15 -9.90
N ASN A 99 -5.25 -1.92 -10.77
CA ASN A 99 -6.71 -2.06 -10.76
C ASN A 99 -7.03 -3.47 -10.24
N PHE A 100 -7.52 -3.55 -9.01
CA PHE A 100 -7.84 -4.83 -8.37
C PHE A 100 -9.29 -5.21 -8.62
N GLU A 101 -9.47 -6.30 -9.38
CA GLU A 101 -10.77 -6.83 -9.79
C GLU A 101 -10.86 -8.32 -9.42
N PRO A 102 -11.06 -8.65 -8.14
CA PRO A 102 -11.11 -10.03 -7.69
C PRO A 102 -12.40 -10.71 -8.18
N LYS A 103 -12.29 -11.98 -8.57
CA LYS A 103 -13.40 -12.78 -9.08
C LYS A 103 -14.48 -12.99 -8.02
N SER A 104 -15.74 -12.91 -8.44
CA SER A 104 -16.89 -13.28 -7.62
C SER A 104 -18.14 -13.46 -8.46
N ASN A 105 -19.11 -14.18 -7.91
CA ASN A 105 -20.44 -14.37 -8.50
C ASN A 105 -21.52 -13.53 -7.79
N LYS A 106 -21.14 -12.78 -6.74
CA LYS A 106 -22.03 -11.91 -5.97
C LYS A 106 -21.71 -10.45 -6.28
N LYS A 107 -22.73 -9.60 -6.19
CA LYS A 107 -22.59 -8.15 -6.30
C LYS A 107 -23.40 -7.48 -5.20
N GLN A 108 -22.92 -6.34 -4.72
CA GLN A 108 -23.63 -5.52 -3.74
C GLN A 108 -23.75 -4.07 -4.20
N THR A 109 -24.80 -3.40 -3.76
CA THR A 109 -25.00 -1.96 -3.91
C THR A 109 -25.74 -1.44 -2.67
N PRO A 110 -25.27 -0.35 -2.02
CA PRO A 110 -24.07 0.41 -2.34
C PRO A 110 -22.79 -0.39 -2.08
N PHE A 111 -21.67 0.05 -2.66
CA PHE A 111 -20.36 -0.52 -2.45
C PHE A 111 -19.31 0.57 -2.21
N ASN A 112 -18.25 0.24 -1.47
CA ASN A 112 -17.13 1.13 -1.30
C ASN A 112 -16.23 1.12 -2.54
N THR A 113 -15.76 2.30 -2.92
CA THR A 113 -14.65 2.45 -3.85
C THR A 113 -13.43 2.86 -3.04
N TYR A 114 -12.33 2.13 -3.20
CA TYR A 114 -11.06 2.40 -2.54
C TYR A 114 -10.01 2.87 -3.54
N SER A 115 -9.17 3.80 -3.11
CA SER A 115 -7.92 4.14 -3.80
C SER A 115 -6.81 4.35 -2.78
N LEU A 116 -5.73 3.58 -2.91
CA LEU A 116 -4.55 3.67 -2.06
C LEU A 116 -3.34 4.01 -2.92
N LYS A 117 -2.70 5.14 -2.62
CA LYS A 117 -1.37 5.49 -3.14
C LYS A 117 -0.35 5.33 -2.01
N ILE A 118 0.70 4.54 -2.22
CA ILE A 118 1.80 4.31 -1.27
C ILE A 118 3.07 4.95 -1.84
N ILE A 119 3.83 5.60 -0.97
CA ILE A 119 5.16 6.14 -1.26
C ILE A 119 6.14 5.48 -0.29
N ALA A 120 7.20 4.85 -0.80
CA ALA A 120 8.25 4.22 0.00
C ALA A 120 9.55 4.11 -0.80
N GLU A 121 10.68 4.53 -0.23
CA GLU A 121 12.01 4.55 -0.90
C GLU A 121 11.98 5.24 -2.27
N GLY A 122 11.28 6.36 -2.37
CA GLY A 122 11.13 7.14 -3.61
C GLY A 122 10.29 6.45 -4.70
N LYS A 123 9.65 5.31 -4.42
CA LYS A 123 8.76 4.60 -5.34
C LYS A 123 7.31 4.84 -4.97
N GLU A 124 6.47 4.84 -5.99
CA GLU A 124 5.02 4.95 -5.83
C GLU A 124 4.32 3.66 -6.25
N LYS A 125 3.28 3.27 -5.51
CA LYS A 125 2.34 2.21 -5.86
C LYS A 125 0.92 2.71 -5.73
N ASN A 126 0.09 2.48 -6.75
CA ASN A 126 -1.33 2.80 -6.72
C ASN A 126 -2.14 1.51 -6.75
N ILE A 127 -3.24 1.48 -6.00
CA ILE A 127 -4.22 0.39 -6.00
C ILE A 127 -5.60 1.05 -6.01
N TYR A 128 -6.43 0.63 -6.94
CA TYR A 128 -7.83 1.04 -7.07
C TYR A 128 -8.71 -0.20 -7.00
N TRP A 129 -9.78 -0.13 -6.22
CA TRP A 129 -10.70 -1.24 -6.07
C TRP A 129 -12.14 -0.76 -5.88
N LYS A 130 -13.03 -1.17 -6.79
CA LYS A 130 -14.47 -1.14 -6.57
C LYS A 130 -14.88 -2.43 -5.89
N ASP A 131 -15.18 -2.37 -4.59
CA ASP A 131 -15.58 -3.55 -3.81
C ASP A 131 -17.06 -3.92 -4.03
N GLU A 132 -17.49 -3.87 -5.30
CA GLU A 132 -18.82 -4.26 -5.77
C GLU A 132 -18.97 -5.78 -5.71
N SER A 133 -17.90 -6.51 -6.02
CA SER A 133 -17.97 -7.96 -6.27
C SER A 133 -18.05 -8.82 -5.01
N VAL A 134 -18.06 -8.28 -3.79
CA VAL A 134 -18.11 -9.07 -2.52
C VAL A 134 -17.19 -10.30 -2.57
N SER A 135 -16.00 -10.12 -3.15
CA SER A 135 -15.11 -11.26 -3.39
C SER A 135 -14.55 -11.79 -2.06
N GLU A 136 -14.59 -13.11 -1.94
CA GLU A 136 -14.09 -13.92 -0.83
C GLU A 136 -12.72 -14.54 -1.18
N THR A 137 -12.03 -14.06 -2.23
CA THR A 137 -10.64 -14.47 -2.45
C THR A 137 -9.77 -13.97 -1.31
N LYS A 138 -8.73 -14.73 -0.97
CA LYS A 138 -7.81 -14.41 0.12
C LYS A 138 -7.26 -12.98 0.00
N GLU A 139 -6.88 -12.57 -1.20
CA GLU A 139 -6.34 -11.23 -1.47
C GLU A 139 -7.39 -10.15 -1.24
N ALA A 140 -8.64 -10.40 -1.62
CA ALA A 140 -9.73 -9.45 -1.40
C ALA A 140 -10.03 -9.29 0.10
N GLU A 141 -10.08 -10.40 0.85
CA GLU A 141 -10.28 -10.35 2.30
C GLU A 141 -9.15 -9.62 3.02
N GLN A 142 -7.90 -9.91 2.66
CA GLN A 142 -6.71 -9.27 3.22
C GLN A 142 -6.68 -7.76 2.94
N LEU A 143 -6.92 -7.35 1.69
CA LEU A 143 -6.95 -5.93 1.33
C LEU A 143 -8.11 -5.20 2.03
N ARG A 144 -9.28 -5.83 2.09
CA ARG A 144 -10.45 -5.26 2.80
C ARG A 144 -10.18 -5.11 4.30
N LYS A 145 -9.50 -6.08 4.92
CA LYS A 145 -9.09 -5.99 6.32
C LYS A 145 -8.15 -4.80 6.55
N LEU A 146 -7.12 -4.62 5.70
CA LEU A 146 -6.23 -3.47 5.77
C LEU A 146 -7.02 -2.14 5.68
N PHE A 147 -7.94 -2.02 4.72
CA PHE A 147 -8.71 -0.80 4.53
C PHE A 147 -9.62 -0.50 5.72
N LYS A 148 -10.31 -1.50 6.27
CA LYS A 148 -11.12 -1.35 7.48
C LYS A 148 -10.28 -0.91 8.68
N GLU A 149 -9.08 -1.46 8.83
CA GLU A 149 -8.17 -1.08 9.92
C GLU A 149 -7.75 0.40 9.81
N ILE A 150 -7.47 0.89 8.59
CA ILE A 150 -7.19 2.31 8.36
C ILE A 150 -8.43 3.18 8.67
N GLU A 151 -9.63 2.75 8.24
CA GLU A 151 -10.88 3.45 8.56
C GLU A 151 -11.14 3.52 10.07
N GLU A 152 -10.95 2.42 10.79
CA GLU A 152 -11.09 2.37 12.25
C GLU A 152 -10.12 3.32 12.96
N ILE A 153 -8.85 3.37 12.51
CA ILE A 153 -7.87 4.33 13.02
C ILE A 153 -8.38 5.77 12.80
N ILE A 154 -8.88 6.11 11.61
CA ILE A 154 -9.45 7.43 11.30
C ILE A 154 -10.63 7.74 12.22
N PHE A 155 -11.60 6.83 12.34
CA PHE A 155 -12.83 7.04 13.11
C PHE A 155 -12.58 7.21 14.61
N ASN A 156 -11.48 6.65 15.11
CA ASN A 156 -11.09 6.79 16.51
C ASN A 156 -10.42 8.12 16.84
N LYS A 157 -10.00 8.91 15.84
CA LYS A 157 -9.39 10.24 16.04
C LYS A 157 -10.39 11.27 16.54
N ASP A 158 -9.97 12.06 17.53
CA ASP A 158 -10.80 13.15 18.07
C ASP A 158 -11.09 14.22 17.03
N GLU A 159 -10.15 14.46 16.12
CA GLU A 159 -10.29 15.39 15.00
C GLU A 159 -11.39 14.94 14.04
N PHE A 160 -11.49 13.64 13.78
CA PHE A 160 -12.57 13.08 12.95
C PHE A 160 -13.92 13.21 13.65
N LYS A 161 -13.99 12.84 14.94
CA LYS A 161 -15.23 12.87 15.74
C LYS A 161 -15.83 14.27 15.90
N LYS A 162 -15.04 15.33 15.73
CA LYS A 162 -15.48 16.73 15.77
C LYS A 162 -16.06 17.24 14.45
N LEU A 163 -15.90 16.49 13.36
CA LEU A 163 -16.43 16.87 12.06
C LEU A 163 -17.96 16.80 12.06
N PRO A 164 -18.65 17.68 11.31
CA PRO A 164 -20.09 17.58 11.15
C PRO A 164 -20.48 16.27 10.45
N GLU A 165 -21.70 15.82 10.70
CA GLU A 165 -22.29 14.74 9.90
C GLU A 165 -22.95 15.29 8.62
N PRO A 166 -22.92 14.54 7.52
CA PRO A 166 -23.67 14.89 6.32
C PRO A 166 -25.17 15.05 6.61
N THR A 167 -25.79 16.07 6.04
CA THR A 167 -27.25 16.28 6.11
C THR A 167 -28.03 15.44 5.11
N SER A 168 -27.31 14.82 4.16
CA SER A 168 -27.86 14.05 3.04
C SER A 168 -27.19 12.68 2.97
N HIS A 169 -27.86 11.73 2.31
CA HIS A 169 -27.38 10.37 2.11
C HIS A 169 -27.28 10.05 0.62
N TYR A 170 -26.48 9.04 0.27
CA TYR A 170 -26.49 8.47 -1.07
C TYR A 170 -27.82 7.73 -1.33
N LEU A 171 -28.35 7.88 -2.55
CA LEU A 171 -29.55 7.19 -3.04
C LEU A 171 -29.24 5.78 -3.53
#